data_AF-A0A832H0S9-F1
#
_entry.id   AF-A0A832H0S9-F1
#
_cell.length_a   1.000
_cell.length_b   1.000
_cell.length_c   1.000
_cell.angle_alpha   90.00
_cell.angle_beta   90.00
_cell.angle_gamma   90.00
#
_symmetry.space_group_name_H-M   'P 1'
#
loop_
_entity.id
_entity.type
_entity.pdbx_description
1 polymer ?
#
loop_
_entity_poly.entity_id
_entity_poly.type
_entity_poly.pdbx_seq_one_letter_code
_entity_poly.pdbx_strand_id
1 'polypeptide(L)'
;MIKLEQPQGSIITQNSFTSDQRSQVKLELRQRIQAALDSAKHLPPQECLREIETRLLAIQADCKTIAKTFIVIKQRITCNQFGLGGSNQDAATLFRGPNNDASVAICVTDRGSLLHRSSRPWQVYRNAGDITV
;
A
#
# COMPACT_ATOMS: atom_id res chain seq x y z
N MET A 1 -43.47 -44.18 22.09
CA MET A 1 -42.65 -43.45 23.08
C MET A 1 -41.39 -44.29 23.25
N ILE A 2 -40.28 -43.97 22.59
CA ILE A 2 -39.23 -43.03 23.05
C ILE A 2 -38.61 -42.34 21.83
N LYS A 3 -38.49 -41.00 21.91
CA LYS A 3 -37.73 -40.15 20.97
C LYS A 3 -36.23 -40.37 21.21
N LEU A 4 -35.46 -40.51 20.13
CA LEU A 4 -34.01 -40.30 20.13
C LEU A 4 -33.74 -39.12 19.19
N GLU A 5 -33.67 -37.92 19.77
CA GLU A 5 -33.11 -36.73 19.14
C GLU A 5 -31.61 -36.72 19.39
N GLN A 6 -30.81 -36.56 18.34
CA GLN A 6 -29.40 -36.13 18.40
C GLN A 6 -28.98 -35.51 17.05
N PRO A 7 -27.99 -34.60 17.03
CA PRO A 7 -28.27 -33.19 16.78
C PRO A 7 -27.77 -32.68 15.42
N GLN A 8 -28.26 -31.48 15.10
CA GLN A 8 -27.92 -30.65 13.97
C GLN A 8 -26.41 -30.58 13.70
N GLY A 9 -26.00 -31.07 12.52
CA GLY A 9 -24.71 -30.76 11.94
C GLY A 9 -24.69 -29.28 11.55
N SER A 10 -24.06 -28.46 12.39
CA SER A 10 -23.70 -27.08 12.05
C SER A 10 -22.69 -27.09 10.91
N ILE A 11 -23.16 -26.93 9.69
CA ILE A 11 -22.32 -26.49 8.57
C ILE A 11 -21.95 -25.04 8.91
N ILE A 12 -20.73 -24.83 9.42
CA ILE A 12 -20.19 -23.49 9.69
C ILE A 12 -19.97 -22.82 8.34
N THR A 13 -20.96 -22.02 7.95
CA THR A 13 -20.95 -21.12 6.81
C THR A 13 -19.85 -20.07 6.99
N GLN A 14 -18.89 -20.09 6.07
CA GLN A 14 -18.06 -19.00 5.56
C GLN A 14 -17.88 -17.75 6.44
N ASN A 15 -16.63 -17.51 6.87
CA ASN A 15 -16.07 -16.32 7.52
C ASN A 15 -16.69 -14.98 7.07
N SER A 16 -17.81 -14.60 7.68
CA SER A 16 -18.34 -13.25 7.61
C SER A 16 -17.53 -12.36 8.55
N PHE A 17 -16.45 -11.77 8.04
CA PHE A 17 -15.75 -10.69 8.75
C PHE A 17 -16.75 -9.59 9.13
N THR A 18 -16.86 -9.30 10.43
CA THR A 18 -17.66 -8.18 10.91
C THR A 18 -17.07 -6.85 10.40
N SER A 19 -17.92 -5.82 10.27
CA SER A 19 -17.51 -4.47 9.81
C SER A 19 -16.32 -3.91 10.61
N ASP A 20 -16.28 -4.22 11.91
CA ASP A 20 -15.26 -3.74 12.84
C ASP A 20 -13.88 -4.33 12.54
N GLN A 21 -13.80 -5.63 12.22
CA GLN A 21 -12.54 -6.27 11.85
C GLN A 21 -11.98 -5.74 10.52
N ARG A 22 -12.85 -5.45 9.55
CA ARG A 22 -12.44 -4.83 8.27
C ARG A 22 -11.87 -3.43 8.49
N SER A 23 -12.49 -2.67 9.40
CA SER A 23 -12.05 -1.32 9.76
C SER A 23 -10.69 -1.33 10.48
N GLN A 24 -10.48 -2.31 11.38
CA GLN A 24 -9.21 -2.47 12.10
C GLN A 24 -8.05 -2.81 11.16
N VAL A 25 -8.23 -3.76 10.23
CA VAL A 25 -7.20 -4.14 9.26
C VAL A 25 -6.83 -2.95 8.36
N LYS A 26 -7.84 -2.18 7.91
CA LYS A 26 -7.59 -0.99 7.09
C LYS A 26 -6.81 0.08 7.86
N LEU A 27 -7.11 0.26 9.15
CA LEU A 27 -6.39 1.19 10.01
C LEU A 27 -4.93 0.76 10.22
N GLU A 28 -4.72 -0.52 10.52
CA GLU A 28 -3.38 -1.09 10.73
C GLU A 28 -2.51 -0.99 9.47
N LEU A 29 -3.07 -1.32 8.30
CA LEU A 29 -2.38 -1.16 7.01
C LEU A 29 -1.97 0.30 6.77
N ARG A 30 -2.89 1.24 7.04
CA ARG A 30 -2.59 2.67 6.90
C ARG A 30 -1.47 3.11 7.83
N GLN A 31 -1.47 2.64 9.08
CA GLN A 31 -0.42 2.95 10.05
C GLN A 31 0.94 2.39 9.62
N ARG A 32 0.99 1.15 9.12
CA ARG A 32 2.23 0.53 8.61
C ARG A 32 2.79 1.27 7.40
N ILE A 33 1.93 1.68 6.46
CA ILE A 33 2.33 2.51 5.31
C ILE A 33 2.85 3.86 5.78
N GLN A 34 2.15 4.52 6.71
CA GLN A 34 2.58 5.81 7.26
C GLN A 34 3.93 5.71 7.96
N ALA A 35 4.15 4.67 8.76
CA ALA A 35 5.44 4.39 9.40
C ALA A 35 6.57 4.19 8.36
N ALA A 36 6.28 3.54 7.24
CA ALA A 36 7.24 3.40 6.14
C ALA A 36 7.63 4.76 5.56
N LEU A 37 6.65 5.61 5.27
CA LEU A 37 6.87 6.96 4.76
C LEU A 37 7.68 7.82 5.74
N ASP A 38 7.33 7.78 7.03
CA ASP A 38 8.01 8.55 8.06
C ASP A 38 9.47 8.12 8.27
N SER A 39 9.75 6.81 8.17
CA SER A 39 11.13 6.30 8.25
C SER A 39 11.97 6.70 7.03
N ALA A 40 11.37 6.76 5.84
CA ALA A 40 12.10 6.94 4.59
C ALA A 40 12.31 8.42 4.19
N LYS A 41 11.49 9.35 4.70
CA LYS A 41 11.46 10.76 4.25
C LYS A 41 12.78 11.53 4.42
N HIS A 42 13.64 11.10 5.35
CA HIS A 42 14.94 11.73 5.61
C HIS A 42 16.12 10.96 5.00
N LEU A 43 15.89 9.80 4.38
CA LEU A 43 16.95 8.96 3.83
C LEU A 43 17.41 9.45 2.43
N PRO A 44 18.69 9.30 2.07
CA PRO A 44 19.17 9.51 0.70
C PRO A 44 18.34 8.74 -0.35
N PRO A 45 18.30 9.16 -1.63
CA PRO A 45 17.35 8.61 -2.62
C PRO A 45 17.38 7.08 -2.75
N GLN A 46 18.56 6.47 -2.86
CA GLN A 46 18.70 5.02 -2.97
C GLN A 46 18.25 4.29 -1.69
N GLU A 47 18.58 4.83 -0.53
CA GLU A 47 18.17 4.27 0.76
C GLU A 47 16.67 4.42 0.99
N CYS A 48 16.10 5.56 0.61
CA CYS A 48 14.66 5.83 0.63
C CYS A 48 13.89 4.82 -0.22
N LEU A 49 14.35 4.58 -1.46
CA LEU A 49 13.75 3.58 -2.35
C LEU A 49 13.79 2.19 -1.73
N ARG A 50 14.96 1.77 -1.24
CA ARG A 50 15.15 0.46 -0.62
C ARG A 50 14.29 0.28 0.63
N GLU A 51 14.19 1.31 1.47
CA GLU A 51 13.39 1.29 2.69
C GLU A 51 11.90 1.13 2.38
N ILE A 52 11.38 1.92 1.43
CA ILE A 52 9.98 1.81 0.98
C ILE A 52 9.70 0.43 0.39
N GLU A 53 10.56 -0.06 -0.50
CA GLU A 53 10.41 -1.39 -1.11
C GLU A 53 10.39 -2.50 -0.05
N THR A 54 11.36 -2.48 0.86
CA THR A 54 11.50 -3.48 1.95
C THR A 54 10.25 -3.51 2.82
N ARG A 55 9.75 -2.35 3.25
CA ARG A 55 8.58 -2.28 4.12
C ARG A 55 7.29 -2.68 3.42
N LEU A 56 7.10 -2.30 2.16
CA LEU A 56 5.91 -2.70 1.41
C LEU A 56 5.88 -4.21 1.16
N LEU A 57 7.04 -4.82 0.89
CA LEU A 57 7.15 -6.27 0.76
C LEU A 57 6.89 -6.99 2.09
N ALA A 58 7.37 -6.46 3.21
CA ALA A 58 7.06 -6.98 4.54
C ALA A 58 5.55 -6.89 4.86
N ILE A 59 4.91 -5.75 4.57
CA ILE A 59 3.45 -5.58 4.72
C ILE A 59 2.70 -6.60 3.84
N GLN A 60 3.13 -6.80 2.60
CA GLN A 60 2.55 -7.81 1.72
C GLN A 60 2.69 -9.23 2.27
N ALA A 61 3.86 -9.59 2.82
CA ALA A 61 4.11 -10.89 3.42
C ALA A 61 3.19 -11.13 4.63
N ASP A 62 3.07 -10.13 5.52
CA ASP A 62 2.20 -10.18 6.69
C ASP A 62 0.72 -10.27 6.30
N CYS A 63 0.29 -9.59 5.24
CA CYS A 63 -1.09 -9.70 4.77
C CYS A 63 -1.45 -11.12 4.32
N LYS A 64 -0.52 -11.83 3.69
CA LYS A 64 -0.73 -13.23 3.28
C LYS A 64 -1.00 -14.14 4.48
N THR A 65 -0.37 -13.88 5.63
CA THR A 65 -0.55 -14.71 6.83
C THR A 65 -1.92 -14.51 7.49
N ILE A 66 -2.52 -13.32 7.35
CA ILE A 66 -3.86 -12.99 7.88
C ILE A 66 -5.01 -13.16 6.87
N ALA A 67 -4.78 -13.93 5.80
CA ALA A 67 -5.74 -14.16 4.70
C ALA A 67 -6.30 -12.85 4.08
N LYS A 68 -5.45 -11.83 3.97
CA LYS A 68 -5.74 -10.57 3.26
C LYS A 68 -4.81 -10.39 2.07
N THR A 69 -5.30 -9.74 1.03
CA THR A 69 -4.53 -9.51 -0.19
C THR A 69 -4.09 -8.05 -0.23
N PHE A 70 -2.83 -7.80 0.15
CA PHE A 70 -2.12 -6.58 -0.19
C PHE A 70 -1.08 -6.94 -1.24
N ILE A 71 -1.27 -6.49 -2.48
CA ILE A 71 -0.33 -6.75 -3.58
C ILE A 71 0.29 -5.42 -3.96
N VAL A 72 1.62 -5.34 -3.91
CA VAL A 72 2.39 -4.21 -4.42
C VAL A 72 3.01 -4.58 -5.76
N ILE A 73 2.73 -3.78 -6.77
CA ILE A 73 3.44 -3.78 -8.04
C ILE A 73 4.45 -2.65 -8.01
N LYS A 74 5.70 -2.97 -8.35
CA LYS A 74 6.76 -2.00 -8.61
C LYS A 74 6.82 -1.72 -10.10
N GLN A 75 6.72 -0.45 -10.47
CA GLN A 75 6.74 -0.01 -11.86
C GLN A 75 7.73 1.15 -12.02
N ARG A 76 8.55 1.09 -13.07
CA ARG A 76 9.38 2.22 -13.48
C ARG A 76 8.57 3.16 -14.37
N ILE A 77 8.58 4.45 -14.04
CA ILE A 77 7.81 5.50 -14.71
C ILE A 77 8.67 6.76 -14.89
N THR A 78 8.13 7.75 -15.59
CA THR A 78 8.69 9.11 -15.68
C THR A 78 7.82 10.10 -14.90
N CYS A 79 8.39 11.21 -14.43
CA CYS A 79 7.71 12.18 -13.57
C CYS A 79 6.60 12.98 -14.27
N ASN A 80 6.47 12.92 -15.59
CA ASN A 80 5.30 13.45 -16.30
C ASN A 80 4.10 12.48 -16.30
N GLN A 81 4.25 11.25 -15.81
CA GLN A 81 3.18 10.26 -15.73
C GLN A 81 2.46 10.32 -14.39
N PHE A 82 1.28 9.69 -14.31
CA PHE A 82 0.50 9.52 -13.08
C PHE A 82 0.18 10.81 -12.30
N GLY A 83 0.17 11.94 -13.02
CA GLY A 83 -0.07 13.26 -12.45
C GLY A 83 1.00 13.66 -11.44
N LEU A 84 2.28 13.32 -11.71
CA LEU A 84 3.46 13.78 -10.96
C LEU A 84 3.97 15.18 -11.42
N GLY A 85 3.54 15.63 -12.61
CA GLY A 85 3.77 16.98 -13.13
C GLY A 85 5.22 17.33 -13.48
N GLY A 86 6.18 16.44 -13.26
CA GLY A 86 7.59 16.64 -13.59
C GLY A 86 7.92 16.39 -15.07
N SER A 87 9.22 16.29 -15.37
CA SER A 87 9.72 16.03 -16.72
C SER A 87 9.55 14.58 -17.16
N ASN A 88 9.58 14.32 -18.46
CA ASN A 88 9.73 12.97 -19.02
C ASN A 88 11.17 12.43 -18.94
N GLN A 89 12.14 13.30 -18.62
CA GLN A 89 13.54 12.93 -18.39
C GLN A 89 13.80 12.50 -16.94
N ASP A 90 12.98 12.99 -16.00
CA ASP A 90 13.06 12.60 -14.61
C ASP A 90 12.33 11.28 -14.42
N ALA A 91 13.02 10.30 -13.83
CA ALA A 91 12.51 8.96 -13.67
C ALA A 91 12.15 8.66 -12.21
N ALA A 92 11.14 7.80 -12.03
CA ALA A 92 10.62 7.45 -10.72
C ALA A 92 10.19 5.99 -10.63
N THR A 93 10.20 5.47 -9.41
CA THR A 93 9.67 4.16 -9.08
C THR A 93 8.32 4.32 -8.39
N LEU A 94 7.29 3.75 -8.98
CA LEU A 94 5.93 3.73 -8.49
C LEU A 94 5.62 2.37 -7.86
N PHE A 95 5.20 2.40 -6.60
CA PHE A 95 4.63 1.26 -5.88
C PHE A 95 3.13 1.45 -5.79
N ARG A 96 2.34 0.50 -6.28
CA ARG A 96 0.87 0.60 -6.26
C ARG A 96 0.19 -0.75 -6.17
N GLY A 97 -1.11 -0.74 -5.86
CA GLY A 97 -1.96 -1.92 -6.02
C GLY A 97 -2.06 -2.39 -7.48
N PRO A 98 -2.54 -3.63 -7.72
CA PRO A 98 -2.58 -4.21 -9.06
C PRO A 98 -3.49 -3.44 -10.03
N ASN A 99 -4.57 -2.86 -9.53
CA ASN A 99 -5.47 -2.05 -10.34
C ASN A 99 -4.85 -0.68 -10.65
N ASN A 100 -4.98 -0.20 -11.90
CA ASN A 100 -4.46 1.12 -12.31
C ASN A 100 -5.08 2.26 -11.48
N ASP A 101 -6.31 2.06 -11.02
CA ASP A 101 -7.04 2.97 -10.13
C ASP A 101 -6.81 2.67 -8.64
N ALA A 102 -5.72 1.96 -8.29
CA ALA A 102 -5.39 1.67 -6.91
C ALA A 102 -5.41 2.95 -6.08
N SER A 103 -6.24 2.95 -5.05
CA SER A 103 -6.43 4.09 -4.16
C SER A 103 -5.14 4.46 -3.44
N VAL A 104 -4.26 3.49 -3.21
CA VAL A 104 -2.97 3.66 -2.54
C VAL A 104 -1.81 3.48 -3.53
N ALA A 105 -0.94 4.50 -3.61
CA ALA A 105 0.30 4.47 -4.35
C ALA A 105 1.40 5.26 -3.62
N ILE A 106 2.64 4.83 -3.75
CA ILE A 106 3.83 5.51 -3.23
C ILE A 106 4.81 5.69 -4.39
N CYS A 107 5.39 6.86 -4.52
CA CYS A 107 6.35 7.18 -5.57
C CYS A 107 7.66 7.66 -4.95
N VAL A 108 8.77 7.11 -5.44
CA VAL A 108 10.13 7.55 -5.11
C VAL A 108 10.85 7.89 -6.41
N THR A 109 11.23 9.14 -6.58
CA THR A 109 11.98 9.61 -7.75
C THR A 109 13.47 9.34 -7.58
N ASP A 110 14.21 9.29 -8.68
CA ASP A 110 15.67 9.12 -8.64
C ASP A 110 16.37 10.29 -7.95
N ARG A 111 15.81 11.50 -8.08
CA ARG A 111 16.32 12.71 -7.43
C ARG A 111 15.96 12.77 -5.94
N GLY A 112 15.04 11.93 -5.49
CA GLY A 112 14.75 11.70 -4.07
C GLY A 112 13.41 12.23 -3.60
N SER A 113 12.57 12.82 -4.45
CA SER A 113 11.16 13.11 -4.08
C SER A 113 10.44 11.85 -3.63
N LEU A 114 9.70 11.97 -2.52
CA LEU A 114 8.89 10.91 -1.93
C LEU A 114 7.44 11.40 -1.85
N LEU A 115 6.54 10.64 -2.46
CA LEU A 115 5.14 10.95 -2.52
C LEU A 115 4.27 9.75 -2.14
N HIS A 116 3.10 10.03 -1.59
CA HIS A 116 2.08 9.03 -1.32
C HIS A 116 0.72 9.54 -1.75
N ARG A 117 -0.12 8.63 -2.24
CA ARG A 117 -1.49 8.89 -2.68
C ARG A 117 -2.37 7.84 -2.06
N SER A 118 -3.29 8.21 -1.16
CA SER A 118 -4.38 7.33 -0.68
C SER A 118 -5.76 7.71 -1.23
N SER A 119 -5.79 8.88 -1.89
CA SER A 119 -6.83 9.50 -2.72
C SER A 119 -6.11 10.58 -3.57
N ARG A 120 -6.76 11.21 -4.56
CA ARG A 120 -6.19 12.43 -5.16
C ARG A 120 -6.33 13.61 -4.17
N PRO A 121 -5.40 14.58 -4.12
CA PRO A 121 -4.12 14.70 -4.84
C PRO A 121 -2.95 13.91 -4.18
N TRP A 122 -1.75 14.00 -4.76
CA TRP A 122 -0.53 13.45 -4.15
C TRP A 122 -0.18 14.22 -2.86
N GLN A 123 0.18 13.49 -1.82
CA GLN A 123 0.81 14.04 -0.64
C GLN A 123 2.34 13.96 -0.81
N VAL A 124 3.01 15.10 -0.70
CA VAL A 124 4.46 15.21 -0.85
C VAL A 124 5.13 15.16 0.51
N TYR A 125 6.00 14.17 0.74
CA TYR A 125 6.79 14.04 1.96
C TYR A 125 8.17 14.67 1.80
N ARG A 126 8.69 14.64 0.57
CA ARG A 126 9.91 15.35 0.18
C ARG A 126 9.83 15.71 -1.31
N ASN A 127 10.25 16.92 -1.67
CA ASN A 127 10.39 17.37 -3.06
C ASN A 127 11.86 17.72 -3.33
N ALA A 128 12.46 17.08 -4.33
CA ALA A 128 13.83 17.27 -4.79
C ALA A 128 13.94 18.18 -6.04
N GLY A 129 12.85 18.85 -6.41
CA GLY A 129 12.77 19.80 -7.53
C GLY A 129 12.51 19.15 -8.89
N ASP A 130 11.85 18.00 -8.91
CA ASP A 130 11.63 17.15 -10.10
C ASP A 130 10.17 16.73 -10.31
N ILE A 131 9.26 17.27 -9.48
CA ILE A 131 7.81 17.07 -9.53
C ILE A 131 7.10 18.43 -9.44
N THR A 132 5.88 18.54 -9.98
CA THR A 132 5.08 19.78 -9.95
C THR A 132 3.64 19.59 -9.45
N VAL A 133 3.32 18.39 -8.95
CA VAL A 133 2.00 18.00 -8.42
C VAL A 133 1.35 18.97 -7.46
#